data_AF-A0A832UVK1-F1
#
_entry.id   AF-A0A832UVK1-F1
#
_cell.length_a   1.000
_cell.length_b   1.000
_cell.length_c   1.000
_cell.angle_alpha   90.00
_cell.angle_beta   90.00
_cell.angle_gamma   90.00
#
_symmetry.space_group_name_H-M   'P 1'
#
loop_
_entity.id
_entity.type
_entity.pdbx_description
1 polymer ?
#
loop_
_entity_poly.entity_id
_entity_poly.type
_entity_poly.pdbx_seq_one_letter_code
_entity_poly.pdbx_strand_id
1 'polypeptide(L)'
;ARANQEAQAKNQVESALKLILTSEAWDRWNNAKMANQNIAYSAAMALLQKTGGKVSQKISEEELKQILSQVASSQRREFNITRK
;
A
#
# COMPACT_ATOMS: atom_id res chain seq x y z
N ALA A 1 -1.98 -28.79 7.78
CA ALA A 1 -0.80 -27.93 7.57
C ALA A 1 -1.05 -26.66 6.72
N ARG A 2 -2.28 -26.15 6.56
CA ARG A 2 -2.57 -24.95 5.74
C ARG A 2 -2.18 -23.61 6.39
N ALA A 3 -2.25 -23.53 7.72
CA ALA A 3 -1.84 -22.34 8.48
C ALA A 3 -0.36 -21.94 8.25
N ASN A 4 0.50 -22.89 7.86
CA ASN A 4 1.91 -22.60 7.63
C ASN A 4 2.15 -21.95 6.25
N GLN A 5 1.37 -22.31 5.22
CA GLN A 5 1.52 -21.73 3.87
C GLN A 5 1.02 -20.29 3.79
N GLU A 6 -0.09 -19.99 4.46
CA GLU A 6 -0.64 -18.62 4.48
C GLU A 6 0.25 -17.65 5.26
N ALA A 7 0.90 -18.13 6.33
CA ALA A 7 1.86 -17.33 7.09
C ALA A 7 3.12 -17.01 6.25
N GLN A 8 3.59 -17.96 5.45
CA GLN A 8 4.75 -17.77 4.58
C GLN A 8 4.50 -16.75 3.48
N ALA A 9 3.32 -16.80 2.83
CA ALA A 9 2.94 -15.85 1.79
C ALA A 9 2.84 -14.41 2.33
N LYS A 10 2.26 -14.23 3.53
CA LYS A 10 2.16 -12.92 4.18
C LYS A 10 3.54 -12.35 4.56
N ASN A 11 4.40 -13.19 5.13
CA ASN A 11 5.77 -12.80 5.49
C ASN A 11 6.60 -12.35 4.29
N GLN A 12 6.46 -12.99 3.12
CA GLN A 12 7.18 -12.58 1.92
C GLN A 12 6.77 -11.18 1.45
N VAL A 13 5.46 -10.90 1.46
CA VAL A 13 4.91 -9.58 1.10
C VAL A 13 5.38 -8.51 2.07
N GLU A 14 5.29 -8.78 3.38
CA GLU A 14 5.72 -7.85 4.43
C GLU A 14 7.22 -7.57 4.40
N SER A 15 8.03 -8.58 4.10
CA SER A 15 9.49 -8.43 3.97
C SER A 15 9.88 -7.60 2.75
N ALA A 16 9.19 -7.79 1.62
CA ALA A 16 9.38 -6.97 0.43
C ALA A 16 8.97 -5.51 0.68
N LEU A 17 7.84 -5.28 1.36
CA LEU A 17 7.40 -3.95 1.74
C LEU A 17 8.38 -3.26 2.70
N LYS A 18 9.00 -3.97 3.65
CA LYS A 18 10.04 -3.41 4.54
C LYS A 18 11.32 -2.99 3.83
N LEU A 19 11.67 -3.64 2.71
CA LEU A 19 12.86 -3.29 1.93
C LEU A 19 12.64 -1.99 1.14
N ILE A 20 11.40 -1.76 0.68
CA ILE A 20 11.05 -0.58 -0.13
C ILE A 20 10.55 0.59 0.72
N LEU A 21 10.01 0.35 1.92
CA LEU A 21 9.49 1.38 2.83
C LEU A 21 10.53 1.80 3.87
N THR A 22 10.48 3.06 4.27
CA THR A 22 11.14 3.55 5.50
C THR A 22 10.39 3.05 6.74
N SER A 23 11.02 3.09 7.92
CA SER A 23 10.39 2.69 9.19
C SER A 23 9.12 3.50 9.49
N GLU A 24 9.14 4.80 9.20
CA GLU A 24 7.98 5.69 9.37
C GLU A 24 6.85 5.35 8.37
N ALA A 25 7.20 5.09 7.11
CA ALA A 25 6.22 4.67 6.10
C ALA A 25 5.62 3.29 6.44
N TRP A 26 6.38 2.38 7.03
CA TRP A 26 5.88 1.09 7.50
C TRP A 26 4.82 1.24 8.58
N ASP A 27 5.09 2.08 9.59
CA ASP A 27 4.13 2.35 10.67
C ASP A 27 2.85 3.00 10.13
N ARG A 28 3.00 3.97 9.22
CA ARG A 28 1.87 4.62 8.55
C ARG A 28 1.05 3.65 7.72
N TRP A 29 1.69 2.74 6.98
CA TRP A 29 1.02 1.70 6.21
C TRP A 29 0.28 0.73 7.13
N ASN A 30 0.86 0.35 8.27
CA ASN A 30 0.22 -0.53 9.24
C ASN A 30 -1.03 0.12 9.87
N ASN A 31 -0.95 1.41 10.21
CA ASN A 31 -2.11 2.20 10.64
C ASN A 31 -3.19 2.29 9.54
N ALA A 32 -2.79 2.53 8.28
CA ALA A 32 -3.72 2.56 7.15
C ALA A 32 -4.37 1.19 6.90
N LYS A 33 -3.63 0.09 7.06
CA LYS A 33 -4.14 -1.29 6.96
C LYS A 33 -5.18 -1.59 8.04
N MET A 34 -4.95 -1.12 9.28
CA MET A 34 -5.92 -1.23 10.38
C MET A 34 -7.19 -0.45 10.09
N ALA A 35 -7.07 0.77 9.55
CA ALA A 35 -8.21 1.62 9.23
C ALA A 35 -9.01 1.12 8.02
N ASN A 36 -8.32 0.78 6.92
CA ASN A 36 -8.91 0.23 5.73
C ASN A 36 -7.87 -0.55 4.90
N GLN A 37 -7.95 -1.87 4.99
CA GLN A 37 -7.08 -2.80 4.28
C GLN A 37 -7.04 -2.52 2.78
N ASN A 38 -8.19 -2.25 2.15
CA ASN A 38 -8.29 -2.05 0.71
C ASN A 38 -7.49 -0.82 0.26
N ILE A 39 -7.60 0.30 0.98
CA ILE A 39 -6.84 1.53 0.67
C ILE A 39 -5.34 1.27 0.83
N ALA A 40 -4.93 0.57 1.88
CA ALA A 40 -3.52 0.27 2.15
C ALA A 40 -2.89 -0.63 1.08
N TYR A 41 -3.60 -1.66 0.61
CA TYR A 41 -3.12 -2.53 -0.47
C TYR A 41 -3.11 -1.79 -1.81
N SER A 42 -4.15 -1.02 -2.12
CA SER A 42 -4.23 -0.20 -3.33
C SER A 42 -3.10 0.84 -3.40
N ALA A 43 -2.79 1.49 -2.28
CA ALA A 43 -1.68 2.44 -2.18
C ALA A 43 -0.32 1.75 -2.35
N ALA A 44 -0.12 0.56 -1.76
CA ALA A 44 1.10 -0.22 -1.95
C ALA A 44 1.27 -0.65 -3.42
N MET A 45 0.19 -1.03 -4.09
CA MET A 45 0.22 -1.42 -5.50
C MET A 45 0.50 -0.23 -6.42
N ALA A 46 -0.10 0.94 -6.15
CA ALA A 46 0.21 2.19 -6.84
C ALA A 46 1.66 2.62 -6.65
N LEU A 47 2.21 2.47 -5.45
CA LEU A 47 3.63 2.67 -5.15
C LEU A 47 4.51 1.74 -5.98
N LEU A 48 4.18 0.45 -6.02
CA LEU A 48 4.92 -0.54 -6.79
C LEU A 48 4.94 -0.19 -8.29
N GLN A 49 3.79 0.22 -8.84
CA GLN A 49 3.69 0.68 -10.23
C GLN A 49 4.50 1.96 -10.47
N LYS A 50 4.43 2.94 -9.57
CA LYS A 50 5.17 4.22 -9.67
C LYS A 50 6.69 4.00 -9.65
N THR A 51 7.17 3.02 -8.89
CA THR A 51 8.60 2.67 -8.87
C THR A 51 9.06 1.93 -10.12
N GLY A 52 8.15 1.39 -10.95
CA GLY A 52 8.48 0.85 -12.28
C GLY A 52 9.54 -0.26 -12.28
N GLY A 53 9.75 -0.96 -11.16
CA GLY A 53 10.82 -1.94 -10.98
C GLY A 53 12.19 -1.35 -10.61
N LYS A 54 12.35 -0.02 -10.57
CA LYS A 54 13.51 0.67 -9.99
C LYS A 54 13.16 1.14 -8.58
N VAL A 55 13.31 0.24 -7.60
CA VAL A 55 13.39 0.64 -6.19
C VAL A 55 14.76 1.29 -5.97
N SER A 56 14.94 2.50 -6.52
CA SER A 56 16.20 3.23 -6.37
C SER A 56 16.26 3.98 -5.03
N GLN A 57 15.11 4.26 -4.42
CA GLN A 57 15.00 4.95 -3.14
C GLN A 57 13.87 4.36 -2.29
N LYS A 58 14.10 4.34 -0.97
CA LYS A 58 13.06 3.96 -0.01
C LYS A 58 11.92 4.97 -0.06
N ILE A 59 10.69 4.47 -0.04
CA ILE A 59 9.47 5.28 0.02
C ILE A 59 9.33 5.87 1.42
N SER A 60 9.29 7.19 1.49
CA SER A 60 9.09 7.96 2.73
C SER A 60 7.62 8.01 3.13
N GLU A 61 7.34 8.37 4.39
CA GLU A 61 5.97 8.56 4.87
C GLU A 61 5.19 9.55 4.01
N GLU A 62 5.83 10.64 3.57
CA GLU A 62 5.17 11.68 2.77
C GLU A 62 4.66 11.17 1.43
N GLU A 63 5.48 10.40 0.70
CA GLU A 63 5.10 9.75 -0.56
C GLU A 63 3.94 8.76 -0.34
N LEU A 64 4.01 7.95 0.71
CA LEU A 64 2.95 7.02 1.06
C LEU A 64 1.65 7.76 1.40
N LYS A 65 1.72 8.87 2.15
CA LYS A 65 0.56 9.67 2.54
C LYS A 65 -0.10 10.35 1.35
N GLN A 66 0.69 10.85 0.40
CA GLN A 66 0.19 11.39 -0.87
C GLN A 66 -0.62 10.33 -1.62
N ILE A 67 -0.06 9.13 -1.76
CA ILE A 67 -0.71 8.03 -2.50
C ILE A 67 -1.93 7.51 -1.75
N LEU A 68 -1.87 7.33 -0.44
CA LEU A 68 -3.03 6.97 0.39
C LEU A 68 -4.17 7.99 0.20
N SER A 69 -3.85 9.28 0.18
CA SER A 69 -4.84 10.35 -0.05
C SER A 69 -5.41 10.31 -1.46
N GLN A 70 -4.58 10.07 -2.48
CA GLN A 70 -5.04 9.91 -3.86
C GLN A 70 -5.96 8.70 -4.02
N VAL A 71 -5.56 7.55 -3.47
CA VAL A 71 -6.35 6.30 -3.53
C VAL A 71 -7.67 6.46 -2.78
N ALA A 72 -7.65 7.01 -1.56
CA ALA A 72 -8.87 7.28 -0.82
C ALA A 72 -9.81 8.26 -1.55
N SER A 73 -9.25 9.23 -2.26
CA SER A 73 -10.00 10.20 -3.07
C SER A 73 -10.58 9.59 -4.34
N SER A 74 -9.83 8.73 -5.04
CA SER A 74 -10.34 7.94 -6.18
C SER A 74 -11.48 7.05 -5.75
N GLN A 75 -11.32 6.33 -4.63
CA GLN A 75 -12.35 5.44 -4.13
C GLN A 75 -13.65 6.17 -3.78
N ARG A 76 -13.57 7.43 -3.30
CA ARG A 76 -14.75 8.29 -3.12
C ARG A 76 -15.35 8.81 -4.44
N ARG A 77 -14.53 9.12 -5.44
CA ARG A 77 -14.99 9.61 -6.75
C ARG A 77 -15.65 8.52 -7.59
N GLU A 78 -15.24 7.27 -7.44
CA GLU A 78 -15.86 6.12 -8.12
C GLU A 78 -17.35 5.94 -7.75
N PHE A 79 -17.82 6.49 -6.62
CA PHE A 79 -19.25 6.52 -6.27
C PHE A 79 -20.06 7.60 -7.01
N ASN A 80 -19.44 8.51 -7.76
CA ASN A 80 -20.11 9.54 -8.55
C ASN A 80 -20.05 9.26 -10.06
N ILE A 81 -20.37 8.03 -10.47
CA ILE A 81 -20.72 7.78 -11.87
C ILE A 81 -22.20 8.15 -12.06
N THR A 82 -22.47 9.45 -12.18
CA THR A 82 -23.69 9.92 -12.85
C THR A 82 -23.47 9.69 -14.34
N ARG A 83 -24.06 8.63 -14.88
CA ARG A 83 -24.23 8.42 -16.32
C ARG A 83 -24.91 9.66 -16.92
N LYS A 84 -24.32 10.22 -17.97
CA LYS A 84 -25.04 11.04 -18.94
C LYS A 84 -24.69 10.54 -20.33
#